data_AF-A0A6L6J245-F1
#
_entry.id   AF-A0A6L6J245-F1
#
_cell.length_a   1.000
_cell.length_b   1.000
_cell.length_c   1.000
_cell.angle_alpha   90.00
_cell.angle_beta   90.00
_cell.angle_gamma   90.00
#
_symmetry.space_group_name_H-M   'P 1'
#
loop_
_entity.id
_entity.type
_entity.pdbx_description
1 polymer ?
#
loop_
_entity_poly.entity_id
_entity_poly.type
_entity_poly.pdbx_seq_one_letter_code
_entity_poly.pdbx_strand_id
1 'polypeptide(L)'
;MPSDLELAIAKLPVPVAALFRELHEHPDFSCAALKIQMTVHFRGQKVGGLNRTTSEWYFSKVFVADHGGGKVPERFGFTQMLKRPDHEYWGRTGAGATEAFRSALSEMTKASL
;
A
#
# COMPACT_ATOMS: atom_id res chain seq x y z
N MET A 1 18.81 -18.69 -0.72
CA MET A 1 19.16 -17.27 -0.98
C MET A 1 17.89 -16.47 -0.87
N PRO A 2 17.88 -15.34 -0.14
CA PRO A 2 16.70 -14.48 -0.07
C PRO A 2 16.34 -13.96 -1.46
N SER A 3 15.05 -13.90 -1.76
CA SER A 3 14.50 -13.26 -2.95
C SER A 3 14.78 -11.75 -2.95
N ASP A 4 14.70 -11.13 -4.14
CA ASP A 4 14.84 -9.67 -4.29
C ASP A 4 13.80 -8.90 -3.44
N LEU A 5 12.63 -9.50 -3.21
CA LEU A 5 11.59 -8.93 -2.35
C LEU A 5 12.01 -8.96 -0.87
N GLU A 6 12.52 -10.08 -0.36
CA GLU A 6 12.98 -10.20 1.03
C GLU A 6 14.13 -9.24 1.32
N LEU A 7 15.06 -9.10 0.37
CA LEU A 7 16.15 -8.11 0.46
C LEU A 7 15.63 -6.67 0.46
N ALA A 8 14.56 -6.39 -0.29
CA ALA A 8 13.93 -5.07 -0.29
C ALA A 8 13.22 -4.78 1.03
N ILE A 9 12.48 -5.75 1.58
CA ILE A 9 11.78 -5.64 2.87
C ILE A 9 12.76 -5.41 4.01
N ALA A 10 13.91 -6.10 4.02
CA ALA A 10 14.94 -5.97 5.04
C ALA A 10 15.55 -4.56 5.13
N LYS A 11 15.43 -3.74 4.07
CA LYS A 11 15.93 -2.37 4.02
C LYS A 11 14.89 -1.32 4.44
N LEU A 12 13.65 -1.72 4.71
CA LEU A 12 12.58 -0.81 5.11
C LEU A 12 12.62 -0.54 6.62
N PRO A 13 12.08 0.61 7.08
CA PRO A 13 11.87 0.84 8.50
C PRO A 13 11.07 -0.30 9.15
N VAL A 14 11.38 -0.64 10.41
CA VAL A 14 10.77 -1.78 11.14
C VAL A 14 9.24 -1.90 10.98
N PRO A 15 8.42 -0.85 11.23
CA PRO A 15 6.97 -0.98 11.10
C PRO A 15 6.51 -1.23 9.65
N VAL A 16 7.22 -0.67 8.67
CA VAL A 16 6.95 -0.88 7.25
C VAL A 16 7.32 -2.30 6.84
N ALA A 17 8.49 -2.78 7.26
CA ALA A 17 8.96 -4.12 6.97
C ALA A 17 8.02 -5.18 7.56
N ALA A 18 7.52 -4.96 8.79
CA ALA A 18 6.56 -5.86 9.44
C ALA A 18 5.28 -6.03 8.61
N LEU A 19 4.66 -4.93 8.17
CA LEU A 19 3.46 -4.99 7.33
C LEU A 19 3.71 -5.70 5.99
N PHE A 20 4.85 -5.44 5.33
CA PHE A 20 5.15 -6.13 4.07
C PHE A 20 5.42 -7.63 4.24
N ARG A 21 5.99 -8.08 5.35
CA ARG A 21 6.14 -9.51 5.64
C ARG A 21 4.78 -10.17 5.83
N GLU A 22 3.92 -9.55 6.61
CA GLU A 22 2.58 -10.06 6.86
C GLU A 22 1.75 -10.13 5.58
N LEU A 23 1.78 -9.07 4.75
CA LEU A 23 1.15 -9.09 3.42
C LEU A 23 1.78 -10.14 2.48
N HIS A 24 3.07 -10.43 2.63
CA HIS A 24 3.73 -11.45 1.80
C HIS A 24 3.33 -12.88 2.21
N GLU A 25 3.05 -13.09 3.49
CA GLU A 25 2.65 -14.37 4.06
C GLU A 25 1.14 -14.63 3.91
N HIS A 26 0.33 -13.59 3.71
CA HIS A 26 -1.12 -13.70 3.58
C HIS A 26 -1.55 -14.21 2.18
N PRO A 27 -2.44 -15.22 2.08
CA PRO A 27 -2.76 -15.91 0.82
C PRO A 27 -3.43 -15.04 -0.26
N ASP A 28 -4.21 -14.03 0.16
CA ASP A 28 -4.88 -13.11 -0.78
C ASP A 28 -3.97 -11.98 -1.29
N PHE A 29 -2.78 -11.80 -0.74
CA PHE A 29 -1.91 -10.69 -1.06
C PHE A 29 -0.65 -11.14 -1.80
N SER A 30 -0.13 -10.25 -2.63
CA SER A 30 1.22 -10.38 -3.16
C SER A 30 1.94 -9.05 -3.18
N CYS A 31 3.24 -9.10 -2.91
CA CYS A 31 4.10 -7.94 -2.84
C CYS A 31 5.14 -8.02 -3.96
N ALA A 32 5.51 -6.88 -4.52
CA ALA A 32 6.61 -6.78 -5.46
C ALA A 32 7.48 -5.54 -5.18
N ALA A 33 8.79 -5.70 -5.35
CA ALA A 33 9.75 -4.63 -5.21
C ALA A 33 10.11 -4.10 -6.61
N LEU A 34 9.70 -2.86 -6.90
CA LEU A 34 10.13 -2.10 -8.07
C LEU A 34 11.27 -1.16 -7.69
N LYS A 35 11.88 -0.49 -8.68
CA LYS A 35 13.03 0.42 -8.46
C LYS A 35 12.75 1.54 -7.44
N ILE A 36 11.54 2.09 -7.41
CA ILE A 36 11.16 3.18 -6.50
C ILE A 36 10.05 2.75 -5.53
N GLN A 37 9.24 1.75 -5.90
CA GLN A 37 8.03 1.41 -5.16
C GLN A 37 8.10 -0.01 -4.60
N MET A 38 7.53 -0.20 -3.42
CA MET A 38 6.97 -1.48 -3.02
C MET A 38 5.49 -1.47 -3.44
N THR A 39 5.04 -2.49 -4.15
CA THR A 39 3.64 -2.60 -4.57
C THR A 39 2.94 -3.75 -3.86
N VAL A 40 1.69 -3.52 -3.47
CA VAL A 40 0.78 -4.51 -2.90
C VAL A 40 -0.31 -4.82 -3.92
N HIS A 41 -0.62 -6.10 -4.08
CA HIS A 41 -1.77 -6.58 -4.85
C HIS A 41 -2.66 -7.42 -3.95
N PHE A 42 -3.97 -7.32 -4.16
CA PHE A 42 -4.99 -8.13 -3.51
C PHE A 42 -5.70 -8.94 -4.59
N ARG A 43 -5.64 -10.28 -4.51
CA ARG A 43 -6.22 -11.20 -5.51
C ARG A 43 -5.88 -10.83 -6.97
N GLY A 44 -4.62 -10.42 -7.18
CA GLY A 44 -4.10 -10.01 -8.49
C GLY A 44 -4.36 -8.55 -8.89
N GLN A 45 -5.21 -7.82 -8.16
CA GLN A 45 -5.48 -6.41 -8.42
C GLN A 45 -4.50 -5.50 -7.67
N LYS A 46 -3.94 -4.49 -8.35
CA LYS A 46 -3.01 -3.53 -7.73
C LYS A 46 -3.73 -2.61 -6.74
N VAL A 47 -3.45 -2.81 -5.46
CA VAL A 47 -3.92 -1.95 -4.36
C VAL A 47 -3.22 -0.60 -4.41
N GLY A 48 -1.90 -0.61 -4.52
CA GLY A 48 -1.06 0.56 -4.28
C GLY A 48 0.26 0.12 -3.64
N GLY A 49 0.71 0.84 -2.61
CA GLY A 49 1.85 0.42 -1.80
C GLY A 49 2.64 1.62 -1.26
N LEU A 50 3.97 1.48 -1.23
CA LEU A 50 4.88 2.48 -0.66
C LEU A 50 5.85 3.00 -1.72
N ASN A 51 5.96 4.32 -1.85
CA ASN A 51 7.08 4.96 -2.51
C ASN A 51 8.27 5.01 -1.54
N ARG A 52 9.35 4.28 -1.84
CA ARG A 52 10.51 4.13 -0.97
C ARG A 52 11.37 5.39 -0.87
N THR A 53 11.24 6.30 -1.83
CA THR A 53 12.00 7.56 -1.85
C THR A 53 11.32 8.64 -1.04
N THR A 54 9.99 8.73 -1.12
CA THR A 54 9.21 9.76 -0.41
C THR A 54 8.60 9.26 0.89
N SER A 55 8.71 7.96 1.18
CA SER A 55 8.00 7.30 2.29
C SER A 55 6.49 7.54 2.26
N GLU A 56 5.92 7.68 1.07
CA GLU A 56 4.50 7.90 0.84
C GLU A 56 3.80 6.56 0.63
N TRP A 57 2.82 6.27 1.48
CA TRP A 57 1.85 5.22 1.25
C TRP A 57 0.78 5.72 0.29
N TYR A 58 0.36 4.88 -0.64
CA TYR A 58 -0.63 5.27 -1.63
C TYR A 58 -1.59 4.14 -2.02
N PHE A 59 -2.82 4.51 -2.40
CA PHE A 59 -3.81 3.64 -3.02
C PHE A 59 -4.08 4.04 -4.47
N SER A 60 -4.23 3.07 -5.35
CA SER A 60 -4.55 3.28 -6.76
C SER A 60 -6.02 3.68 -6.94
N LYS A 61 -6.32 4.57 -7.89
CA LYS A 61 -7.71 4.98 -8.16
C LYS A 61 -8.63 3.83 -8.57
N VAL A 62 -8.10 2.87 -9.31
CA VAL A 62 -8.86 1.72 -9.80
C VAL A 62 -9.28 0.85 -8.63
N PHE A 63 -8.35 0.52 -7.73
CA PHE A 63 -8.66 -0.26 -6.54
C PHE A 63 -9.64 0.46 -5.62
N VAL A 64 -9.43 1.76 -5.38
CA VAL A 64 -10.33 2.55 -4.53
C VAL A 64 -11.76 2.59 -5.11
N ALA A 65 -11.91 2.75 -6.43
CA ALA A 65 -13.23 2.75 -7.08
C ALA A 65 -13.97 1.42 -6.87
N ASP A 66 -13.28 0.29 -6.97
CA ASP A 66 -13.88 -1.04 -6.84
C ASP A 66 -14.17 -1.45 -5.37
N HIS A 67 -13.56 -0.76 -4.40
CA HIS A 67 -13.59 -1.13 -2.97
C HIS A 67 -14.22 -0.09 -2.04
N GLY A 68 -15.21 0.67 -2.53
CA GLY A 68 -16.02 1.58 -1.71
C GLY A 68 -15.73 3.08 -1.90
N GLY A 69 -14.88 3.43 -2.86
CA GLY A 69 -14.58 4.81 -3.24
C GLY A 69 -13.68 5.57 -2.27
N GLY A 70 -13.38 6.83 -2.62
CA GLY A 70 -12.41 7.67 -1.90
C GLY A 70 -12.67 7.88 -0.41
N LYS A 71 -13.92 7.71 0.04
CA LYS A 71 -14.32 7.90 1.44
C LYS A 71 -13.57 7.00 2.41
N VAL A 72 -13.21 5.77 2.00
CA VAL A 72 -12.48 4.84 2.87
C VAL A 72 -11.06 5.35 3.13
N PRO A 73 -10.18 5.53 2.12
CA PRO A 73 -8.84 6.06 2.36
C PRO A 73 -8.85 7.46 3.01
N GLU A 74 -9.81 8.33 2.68
CA GLU A 74 -9.94 9.66 3.30
C GLU A 74 -10.21 9.61 4.80
N ARG A 75 -11.04 8.67 5.28
CA ARG A 75 -11.29 8.47 6.72
C ARG A 75 -9.99 8.12 7.47
N PHE A 76 -9.09 7.42 6.80
CA PHE A 76 -7.75 7.10 7.32
C PHE A 76 -6.72 8.17 6.94
N GLY A 77 -7.13 9.40 6.65
CA GLY A 77 -6.24 10.55 6.48
C GLY A 77 -5.41 10.53 5.21
N PHE A 78 -5.77 9.73 4.20
CA PHE A 78 -5.18 9.84 2.87
C PHE A 78 -5.83 10.98 2.11
N THR A 79 -5.01 11.75 1.39
CA THR A 79 -5.48 12.85 0.55
C THR A 79 -5.51 12.40 -0.90
N GLN A 80 -6.58 12.73 -1.62
CA GLN A 80 -6.66 12.53 -3.06
C GLN A 80 -5.65 13.45 -3.77
N MET A 81 -4.78 12.88 -4.58
CA MET A 81 -3.70 13.56 -5.29
C MET A 81 -3.92 13.42 -6.79
N LEU A 82 -3.83 14.53 -7.52
CA LEU A 82 -3.84 14.56 -8.98
C LEU A 82 -2.44 14.89 -9.48
N LYS A 83 -1.68 13.89 -9.91
CA LYS A 83 -0.30 14.08 -10.39
C LYS A 83 -0.24 14.52 -11.85
N ARG A 84 -1.22 14.08 -12.64
CA ARG A 84 -1.46 14.39 -14.07
C ARG A 84 -2.97 14.23 -14.33
N PRO A 85 -3.53 14.76 -15.43
CA PRO A 85 -4.96 14.68 -15.73
C PRO A 85 -5.56 13.27 -15.54
N ASP A 86 -4.80 12.23 -15.87
CA ASP A 86 -5.26 10.83 -15.77
C ASP A 86 -4.64 10.04 -14.61
N HIS A 87 -3.80 10.65 -13.77
CA HIS A 87 -3.08 9.98 -12.69
C HIS A 87 -3.51 10.49 -11.33
N GLU A 88 -4.58 9.88 -10.85
CA GLU A 88 -5.18 10.09 -9.54
C GLU A 88 -4.82 8.93 -8.60
N TYR A 89 -4.57 9.25 -7.33
CA TYR A 89 -4.31 8.28 -6.26
C TYR A 89 -4.58 8.92 -4.90
N TRP A 90 -4.63 8.12 -3.84
CA TRP A 90 -4.74 8.61 -2.46
C TRP A 90 -3.39 8.44 -1.78
N GLY A 91 -2.79 9.52 -1.28
CA GLY A 91 -1.45 9.52 -0.69
C GLY A 91 -1.45 9.91 0.79
N ARG A 92 -0.56 9.31 1.58
CA ARG A 92 -0.29 9.69 2.97
C ARG A 92 1.18 9.49 3.33
N THR A 93 1.76 10.46 4.02
CA THR A 93 3.14 10.42 4.55
C THR A 93 3.14 10.63 6.07
N GLY A 94 4.30 10.44 6.70
CA GLY A 94 4.52 10.79 8.10
C GLY A 94 4.05 9.75 9.12
N ALA A 95 3.97 10.17 10.37
CA ALA A 95 3.64 9.29 11.48
C ALA A 95 2.26 8.63 11.31
N GLY A 96 2.20 7.33 11.61
CA GLY A 96 0.98 6.53 11.50
C GLY A 96 0.54 6.20 10.08
N ALA A 97 1.27 6.60 9.03
CA ALA A 97 0.87 6.31 7.64
C ALA A 97 0.81 4.81 7.33
N THR A 98 1.75 4.01 7.88
CA THR A 98 1.74 2.55 7.74
C THR A 98 0.50 1.91 8.39
N GLU A 99 0.16 2.34 9.60
CA GLU A 99 -1.01 1.81 10.33
C GLU A 99 -2.33 2.24 9.67
N ALA A 100 -2.37 3.48 9.16
CA ALA A 100 -3.49 3.97 8.38
C ALA A 100 -3.66 3.17 7.08
N PHE A 101 -2.55 2.83 6.41
CA PHE A 101 -2.60 1.98 5.22
C PHE A 101 -3.12 0.59 5.56
N ARG A 102 -2.61 -0.05 6.63
CA ARG A 102 -3.11 -1.34 7.13
C ARG A 102 -4.62 -1.29 7.38
N SER A 103 -5.07 -0.35 8.20
CA SER A 103 -6.49 -0.21 8.57
C SER A 103 -7.39 0.02 7.35
N ALA A 104 -7.00 0.92 6.44
CA ALA A 104 -7.73 1.18 5.22
C ALA A 104 -7.78 -0.05 4.30
N LEU A 105 -6.66 -0.78 4.18
CA LEU A 105 -6.56 -2.00 3.39
C LEU A 105 -7.48 -3.09 3.95
N SER A 106 -7.46 -3.34 5.26
CA SER A 106 -8.37 -4.28 5.92
C SER A 106 -9.83 -3.89 5.73
N GLU A 107 -10.17 -2.60 5.81
CA GLU A 107 -11.55 -2.15 5.59
C GLU A 107 -12.02 -2.37 4.14
N MET A 108 -11.16 -2.07 3.15
CA MET A 108 -11.46 -2.22 1.71
C MET A 108 -11.50 -3.68 1.25
N THR A 109 -10.63 -4.53 1.80
CA THR A 109 -10.50 -5.94 1.37
C THR A 109 -11.31 -6.90 2.23
N LYS A 110 -11.72 -6.48 3.43
CA LYS A 110 -12.26 -7.35 4.49
C LYS A 110 -11.29 -8.45 4.94
N ALA A 111 -10.02 -8.36 4.57
CA ALA A 111 -8.98 -9.25 5.05
C ALA A 111 -8.58 -8.87 6.48
N SER A 112 -8.18 -9.87 7.27
CA SER A 112 -7.61 -9.66 8.60
C SER A 112 -6.10 -9.49 8.47
N LEU A 113 -5.65 -8.25 8.71
CA LEU A 113 -4.27 -7.80 8.86
C LEU A 113 -4.18 -7.08 10.21
#